data_AF-A0AAU3RNE3-F1
#
_entry.id   AF-A0AAU3RNE3-F1
#
_cell.length_a   1.000
_cell.length_b   1.000
_cell.length_c   1.000
_cell.angle_alpha   90.00
_cell.angle_beta   90.00
_cell.angle_gamma   90.00
#
_symmetry.space_group_name_H-M   'P 1'
#
loop_
_entity.id
_entity.type
_entity.pdbx_description
1 polymer ?
#
loop_
_entity_poly.entity_id
_entity_poly.type
_entity_poly.pdbx_seq_one_letter_code
_entity_poly.pdbx_strand_id
1 'polypeptide(L)'
;MSPDSSSPDTTEVPSEMARLCPQCETIFTVAERTSRQVFCSPTCREQNRRRIPVQRTCPQCKNEFTTDISPRRIFCSPECRTAARASENAMESRTCPVCDGTFDSPKTIRKVYCSPTCRRDAERYRDQAREQDRARRLGETPHPATASPPVLPGLPATPKPAARPAYRQAPERDPLEPTATRNCPHCQQPVTIVALLATPEAARPSVPTGLPDVVPLRRAP
;
A
#
# COMPACT_ATOMS: atom_id res chain seq x y z
N MET A 1 -50.60 -1.74 66.81
CA MET A 1 -50.90 -1.67 65.37
C MET A 1 -49.57 -1.50 64.65
N SER A 2 -49.06 -2.57 64.06
CA SER A 2 -47.83 -2.58 63.27
C SER A 2 -48.24 -2.67 61.80
N PRO A 3 -47.67 -1.86 60.89
CA PRO A 3 -47.73 -2.17 59.48
C PRO A 3 -46.35 -2.54 58.92
N ASP A 4 -46.41 -3.61 58.14
CA ASP A 4 -45.69 -3.86 56.89
C ASP A 4 -44.17 -4.07 56.93
N SER A 5 -43.83 -5.35 57.11
CA SER A 5 -42.70 -6.00 56.48
C SER A 5 -42.90 -6.04 54.96
N SER A 6 -42.32 -5.07 54.25
CA SER A 6 -42.11 -5.16 52.80
C SER A 6 -41.02 -6.19 52.52
N SER A 7 -41.42 -7.38 52.07
CA SER A 7 -40.53 -8.37 51.47
C SER A 7 -39.82 -7.76 50.25
N PRO A 8 -38.49 -7.87 50.12
CA PRO A 8 -37.82 -7.54 48.88
C PRO A 8 -38.20 -8.59 47.84
N ASP A 9 -38.80 -8.06 46.78
CA ASP A 9 -39.08 -8.69 45.49
C ASP A 9 -37.91 -9.61 45.11
N THR A 10 -38.15 -10.92 45.19
CA THR A 10 -37.20 -11.92 44.71
C THR A 10 -37.30 -11.85 43.20
N THR A 11 -36.53 -10.95 42.58
CA THR A 11 -36.32 -10.92 41.13
C THR A 11 -35.68 -12.24 40.72
N GLU A 12 -36.56 -13.17 40.42
CA GLU A 12 -36.27 -14.43 39.79
C GLU A 12 -35.61 -14.15 38.44
N VAL A 13 -34.34 -14.57 38.37
CA VAL A 13 -33.73 -15.21 37.20
C VAL A 13 -33.25 -14.30 36.06
N PRO A 14 -31.93 -13.99 36.03
CA PRO A 14 -31.21 -13.74 34.79
C PRO A 14 -30.57 -15.03 34.23
N SER A 15 -31.26 -16.19 34.30
CA SER A 15 -30.71 -17.49 33.86
C SER A 15 -30.61 -17.61 32.34
N GLU A 16 -31.44 -16.93 31.58
CA GLU A 16 -31.50 -17.16 30.12
C GLU A 16 -30.33 -16.54 29.35
N MET A 17 -29.66 -15.55 29.95
CA MET A 17 -28.44 -14.93 29.40
C MET A 17 -27.19 -15.45 30.10
N ALA A 18 -27.34 -16.36 31.05
CA ALA A 18 -26.24 -16.97 31.78
C ALA A 18 -25.62 -18.11 30.96
N ARG A 19 -24.29 -18.08 30.80
CA ARG A 19 -23.51 -19.11 30.11
C ARG A 19 -22.36 -19.55 30.99
N LEU A 20 -21.98 -20.82 30.89
CA LEU A 20 -20.80 -21.36 31.57
C LEU A 20 -19.56 -21.13 30.70
N CYS A 21 -18.50 -20.59 31.29
CA CYS A 21 -17.21 -20.46 30.62
C CYS A 21 -16.50 -21.82 30.59
N PRO A 22 -16.15 -22.40 29.42
CA PRO A 22 -15.47 -23.70 29.35
C PRO A 22 -14.07 -23.74 29.99
N GLN A 23 -13.49 -22.57 30.30
CA GLN A 23 -12.11 -22.45 30.79
C GLN A 23 -12.00 -22.35 32.31
N CYS A 24 -12.97 -21.72 32.97
CA CYS A 24 -12.96 -21.48 34.41
C CYS A 24 -14.25 -21.93 35.10
N GLU A 25 -15.18 -22.51 34.33
CA GLU A 25 -16.48 -23.03 34.78
C GLU A 25 -17.38 -21.98 35.48
N THR A 26 -17.01 -20.71 35.42
CA THR A 26 -17.79 -19.62 36.00
C THR A 26 -18.99 -19.30 35.11
N ILE A 27 -20.14 -19.10 35.74
CA ILE A 27 -21.32 -18.56 35.09
C ILE A 27 -21.09 -17.08 34.81
N PHE A 28 -21.33 -16.64 33.57
CA PHE A 28 -21.26 -15.24 33.17
C PHE A 28 -22.48 -14.86 32.33
N THR A 29 -22.86 -13.59 32.35
CA THR A 29 -23.99 -13.09 31.57
C THR A 29 -23.52 -12.50 30.25
N VAL A 30 -24.24 -12.80 29.17
CA VAL A 30 -24.03 -12.15 27.86
C VAL A 30 -24.93 -10.93 27.72
N ALA A 31 -24.47 -9.93 26.95
CA ALA A 31 -25.23 -8.69 26.71
C ALA A 31 -26.51 -8.91 25.87
N GLU A 32 -26.51 -9.92 24.99
CA GLU A 32 -27.63 -10.22 24.10
C GLU A 32 -27.78 -11.74 23.95
N ARG A 33 -29.03 -12.23 23.82
CA ARG A 33 -29.30 -13.66 23.58
C ARG A 33 -28.63 -14.20 22.31
N THR A 34 -28.50 -13.36 21.29
CA THR A 34 -27.84 -13.65 19.99
C THR A 34 -26.32 -13.61 20.05
N SER A 35 -25.72 -13.20 21.17
CA SER A 35 -24.28 -13.09 21.30
C SER A 35 -23.59 -14.43 21.03
N ARG A 36 -22.48 -14.42 20.27
CA ARG A 36 -21.61 -15.59 20.06
C ARG A 36 -20.52 -15.72 21.12
N GLN A 37 -20.62 -14.95 22.22
CA GLN A 37 -19.64 -15.00 23.29
C GLN A 37 -19.76 -16.31 24.09
N VAL A 38 -18.68 -17.08 24.10
CA VAL A 38 -18.57 -18.38 24.80
C VAL A 38 -17.75 -18.27 26.09
N PHE A 39 -16.87 -17.28 26.18
CA PHE A 39 -15.96 -17.11 27.31
C PHE A 39 -16.35 -15.89 28.15
N CYS A 40 -16.18 -15.99 29.47
CA CYS A 40 -16.44 -14.89 30.39
C CYS A 40 -15.52 -13.68 30.15
N SER A 41 -14.33 -13.90 29.58
CA SER A 41 -13.31 -12.87 29.39
C SER A 41 -12.39 -13.18 28.21
N PRO A 42 -11.70 -12.16 27.65
CA PRO A 42 -10.68 -12.37 26.63
C PRO A 42 -9.50 -13.23 27.12
N THR A 43 -9.20 -13.22 28.42
CA THR A 43 -8.14 -14.06 29.01
C THR A 43 -8.52 -15.53 29.01
N CYS A 44 -9.75 -15.87 29.41
CA CYS A 44 -10.25 -17.25 29.35
C CYS A 44 -10.33 -17.76 27.91
N ARG A 45 -10.73 -16.92 26.96
CA ARG A 45 -10.70 -17.25 25.53
C ARG A 45 -9.28 -17.58 25.04
N GLU A 46 -8.29 -16.81 25.46
CA GLU A 46 -6.89 -17.01 25.07
C GLU A 46 -6.28 -18.25 25.73
N GLN A 47 -6.57 -18.51 27.01
CA GLN A 47 -6.12 -19.72 27.69
C GLN A 47 -6.70 -20.99 27.06
N ASN A 48 -8.00 -20.98 26.72
CA ASN A 48 -8.62 -22.11 26.04
C ASN A 48 -8.00 -22.35 24.65
N ARG A 49 -7.62 -21.29 23.92
CA ARG A 49 -6.90 -21.42 22.65
C ARG A 49 -5.54 -22.09 22.80
N ARG A 50 -4.83 -21.84 23.90
CA ARG A 50 -3.51 -22.44 24.17
C ARG A 50 -3.59 -23.88 24.66
N ARG A 51 -4.68 -24.24 25.35
CA ARG A 51 -4.87 -25.58 25.93
C ARG A 51 -5.24 -26.67 24.94
N ILE A 52 -5.68 -26.33 23.72
CA ILE A 52 -6.07 -27.31 22.72
C ILE A 52 -4.92 -27.46 21.71
N PRO A 53 -3.94 -28.37 21.95
CA PRO A 53 -2.95 -28.70 20.94
C PRO A 53 -3.68 -29.27 19.74
N VAL A 54 -3.61 -28.57 18.61
CA VAL A 54 -4.20 -29.06 17.37
C VAL A 54 -3.20 -30.02 16.73
N GLN A 55 -3.53 -31.31 16.75
CA GLN A 55 -2.85 -32.35 15.97
C GLN A 55 -3.06 -32.05 14.48
N ARG A 56 -1.98 -31.99 13.70
CA ARG A 56 -2.04 -31.77 12.25
C ARG A 56 -1.05 -32.64 11.52
N THR A 57 -1.39 -33.01 10.30
CA THR A 57 -0.50 -33.71 9.38
C THR A 57 0.19 -32.70 8.47
N CYS A 58 1.51 -32.73 8.39
CA CYS A 58 2.27 -31.86 7.50
C CYS A 58 2.09 -32.32 6.04
N PRO A 59 1.62 -31.48 5.11
CA PRO A 59 1.40 -31.90 3.72
C PRO A 59 2.68 -32.19 2.92
N GLN A 60 3.86 -31.92 3.47
CA GLN A 60 5.14 -32.22 2.82
C GLN A 60 5.75 -33.55 3.25
N CYS A 61 6.03 -33.70 4.55
CA CYS A 61 6.62 -34.95 5.06
C CYS A 61 5.58 -35.97 5.51
N LYS A 62 4.28 -35.63 5.52
CA LYS A 62 3.17 -36.46 6.00
C LYS A 62 3.24 -36.87 7.48
N ASN A 63 4.19 -36.31 8.23
CA ASN A 63 4.30 -36.55 9.67
C ASN A 63 3.25 -35.74 10.44
N GLU A 64 2.75 -36.34 11.52
CA GLU A 64 1.90 -35.68 12.49
C GLU A 64 2.73 -34.76 13.39
N PHE A 65 2.19 -33.58 13.69
CA PHE A 65 2.82 -32.61 14.58
C PHE A 65 1.75 -31.83 15.35
N THR A 66 2.08 -31.51 16.60
CA THR A 66 1.24 -30.69 17.47
C THR A 66 1.63 -29.23 17.37
N THR A 67 0.65 -28.34 17.21
CA THR A 67 0.89 -26.89 17.24
C THR A 67 0.17 -26.23 18.40
N ASP A 68 0.94 -25.59 19.26
CA ASP A 68 0.55 -24.77 20.40
C ASP A 68 0.53 -23.26 20.05
N ILE A 69 1.39 -22.83 19.12
CA ILE A 69 1.62 -21.42 18.80
C ILE A 69 0.50 -20.81 17.93
N SER A 70 -0.01 -21.54 16.94
CA SER A 70 -1.00 -20.97 16.02
C SER A 70 -1.81 -22.04 15.30
N PRO A 71 -3.15 -21.95 15.32
CA PRO A 71 -4.01 -22.80 14.49
C PRO A 71 -3.87 -22.48 12.99
N ARG A 72 -3.01 -21.55 12.57
CA ARG A 72 -2.69 -21.29 11.16
C ARG A 72 -1.42 -21.97 10.68
N ARG A 73 -0.64 -22.61 11.57
CA ARG A 73 0.56 -23.34 11.16
C ARG A 73 0.14 -24.65 10.46
N ILE A 74 0.59 -24.82 9.21
CA ILE A 74 0.26 -25.97 8.35
C ILE A 74 1.45 -26.92 8.22
N PHE A 75 2.68 -26.43 8.38
CA PHE A 75 3.91 -27.21 8.22
C PHE A 75 4.58 -27.48 9.56
N CYS A 76 5.13 -28.69 9.71
CA CYS A 76 5.83 -29.11 10.92
C CYS A 76 7.13 -28.32 11.15
N SER A 77 7.81 -27.89 10.10
CA SER A 77 9.08 -27.14 10.17
C SER A 77 9.15 -26.02 9.12
N PRO A 78 10.03 -25.02 9.32
CA PRO A 78 10.30 -24.01 8.29
C PRO A 78 10.85 -24.63 7.00
N GLU A 79 11.58 -25.75 7.09
CA GLU A 79 12.10 -26.50 5.95
C GLU A 79 10.98 -27.15 5.12
N CYS A 80 10.00 -27.78 5.79
CA CYS A 80 8.82 -28.28 5.09
C CYS A 80 8.05 -27.14 4.44
N ARG A 81 7.99 -25.95 5.06
CA ARG A 81 7.34 -24.79 4.44
C ARG A 81 8.08 -24.30 3.19
N THR A 82 9.40 -24.29 3.17
CA THR A 82 10.18 -23.88 1.99
C THR A 82 10.13 -24.95 0.91
N ALA A 83 10.25 -26.23 1.27
CA ALA A 83 10.08 -27.37 0.35
C ALA A 83 8.70 -27.35 -0.32
N ALA A 84 7.63 -27.08 0.44
CA ALA A 84 6.30 -26.94 -0.12
C ALA A 84 6.19 -25.84 -1.18
N ARG A 85 6.88 -24.72 -0.96
CA ARG A 85 6.88 -23.58 -1.89
C ARG A 85 7.73 -23.85 -3.14
N ALA A 86 8.72 -24.72 -3.04
CA ALA A 86 9.60 -25.11 -4.14
C ALA A 86 9.09 -26.31 -4.95
N SER A 87 8.14 -27.07 -4.41
CA SER A 87 7.57 -28.24 -5.09
C SER A 87 6.89 -27.89 -6.42
N GLU A 88 6.87 -28.83 -7.37
CA GLU A 88 6.22 -28.66 -8.69
C GLU A 88 4.74 -28.30 -8.55
N ASN A 89 4.04 -28.85 -7.56
CA ASN A 89 2.65 -28.52 -7.26
C ASN A 89 2.43 -27.03 -6.92
N ALA A 90 3.48 -26.35 -6.43
CA ALA A 90 3.46 -24.93 -6.16
C ALA A 90 3.77 -24.07 -7.39
N MET A 91 4.30 -24.65 -8.47
CA MET A 91 4.51 -23.96 -9.75
C MET A 91 3.27 -24.05 -10.63
N GLU A 92 3.09 -23.04 -11.47
CA GLU A 92 2.02 -22.93 -12.43
C GLU A 92 2.58 -22.28 -13.69
N SER A 93 2.28 -22.87 -14.85
CA SER A 93 2.65 -22.30 -16.14
C SER A 93 1.66 -21.21 -16.53
N ARG A 94 2.19 -20.03 -16.91
CA ARG A 94 1.40 -18.86 -17.31
C ARG A 94 1.93 -18.32 -18.62
N THR A 95 1.06 -17.70 -19.41
CA THR A 95 1.43 -17.06 -20.67
C THR A 95 1.70 -15.58 -20.46
N CYS A 96 2.83 -15.08 -20.96
CA CYS A 96 3.19 -13.67 -20.88
C CYS A 96 2.42 -12.87 -21.94
N PRO A 97 1.65 -11.82 -21.58
CA PRO A 97 0.82 -11.08 -22.53
C PRO A 97 1.60 -10.14 -23.48
N VAL A 98 2.93 -10.18 -23.45
CA VAL A 98 3.80 -9.28 -24.24
C VAL A 98 4.56 -10.01 -25.33
N CYS A 99 5.04 -11.21 -25.02
CA CYS A 99 5.79 -12.04 -25.94
C CYS A 99 5.11 -13.38 -26.25
N ASP A 100 3.92 -13.61 -25.69
CA ASP A 100 3.15 -14.85 -25.75
C ASP A 100 3.89 -16.12 -25.31
N GLY A 101 5.07 -15.96 -24.70
CA GLY A 101 5.85 -17.06 -24.16
C GLY A 101 5.25 -17.61 -22.87
N THR A 102 5.28 -18.94 -22.73
CA THR A 102 4.95 -19.63 -21.47
C THR A 102 6.09 -19.52 -20.47
N PHE A 103 5.78 -19.31 -19.20
CA PHE A 103 6.74 -19.27 -18.11
C PHE A 103 6.17 -19.86 -16.82
N ASP A 104 7.02 -20.46 -16.02
CA ASP A 104 6.61 -21.02 -14.73
C ASP A 104 6.75 -19.99 -13.61
N SER A 105 5.72 -19.93 -12.77
CA SER A 105 5.67 -19.06 -11.60
C SER A 105 5.11 -19.81 -10.41
N PRO A 106 5.60 -19.55 -9.18
CA PRO A 106 4.93 -20.05 -7.99
C PRO A 106 3.50 -19.47 -7.91
N LYS A 107 2.52 -20.33 -7.60
CA LYS A 107 1.09 -19.98 -7.41
C LYS A 107 0.88 -18.91 -6.35
N THR A 108 1.79 -18.83 -5.38
CA THR A 108 1.77 -17.83 -4.32
C THR A 108 2.07 -16.41 -4.81
N ILE A 109 2.78 -16.26 -5.93
CA ILE A 109 3.16 -14.96 -6.48
C ILE A 109 2.32 -14.68 -7.73
N ARG A 110 1.65 -13.52 -7.74
CA ARG A 110 0.90 -13.03 -8.90
C ARG A 110 1.82 -12.39 -9.95
N LYS A 111 2.82 -13.14 -10.42
CA LYS A 111 3.69 -12.73 -11.52
C LYS A 111 2.93 -12.90 -12.84
N VAL A 112 2.86 -11.82 -13.63
CA VAL A 112 2.12 -11.74 -14.91
C VAL A 112 3.06 -11.82 -16.12
N TYR A 113 4.26 -11.26 -16.00
CA TYR A 113 5.23 -11.19 -17.10
C TYR A 113 6.34 -12.22 -16.90
N CYS A 114 6.83 -12.83 -17.97
CA CYS A 114 7.94 -13.79 -17.88
C CYS A 114 9.22 -13.15 -17.34
N SER A 115 9.50 -11.88 -17.71
CA SER A 115 10.74 -11.17 -17.41
C SER A 115 10.51 -9.69 -17.02
N PRO A 116 11.52 -9.04 -16.40
CA PRO A 116 11.50 -7.60 -16.16
C PRO A 116 11.50 -6.75 -17.44
N THR A 117 11.98 -7.29 -18.57
CA THR A 117 11.91 -6.61 -19.87
C THR A 117 10.47 -6.56 -20.36
N CYS A 118 9.77 -7.70 -20.39
CA CYS A 118 8.36 -7.73 -20.79
C CYS A 118 7.48 -6.89 -19.86
N ARG A 119 7.79 -6.82 -18.56
CA ARG A 119 7.08 -5.88 -17.66
C ARG A 119 7.21 -4.43 -18.12
N ARG A 120 8.44 -3.98 -18.43
CA ARG A 120 8.71 -2.62 -18.92
C ARG A 120 8.08 -2.37 -20.28
N ASP A 121 8.07 -3.36 -21.17
CA ASP A 121 7.39 -3.27 -22.46
C ASP A 121 5.89 -3.08 -22.30
N ALA A 122 5.25 -3.87 -21.43
CA ALA A 122 3.83 -3.70 -21.10
C ALA A 122 3.51 -2.34 -20.47
N GLU A 123 4.43 -1.77 -19.68
CA GLU A 123 4.31 -0.41 -19.16
C GLU A 123 4.37 0.62 -20.30
N ARG A 124 5.36 0.50 -21.19
CA ARG A 124 5.51 1.36 -22.38
C ARG A 124 4.28 1.32 -23.30
N TYR A 125 3.73 0.13 -23.57
CA TYR A 125 2.52 0.01 -24.39
C TYR A 125 1.31 0.70 -23.73
N ARG A 126 1.18 0.60 -22.40
CA ARG A 126 0.12 1.30 -21.65
C ARG A 126 0.30 2.82 -21.68
N ASP A 127 1.54 3.31 -21.58
CA ASP A 127 1.83 4.73 -21.71
C ASP A 127 1.51 5.25 -23.12
N GLN A 128 1.93 4.52 -24.16
CA GLN A 128 1.60 4.88 -25.54
C GLN A 128 0.09 4.90 -25.79
N ALA A 129 -0.65 3.90 -25.29
CA ALA A 129 -2.11 3.87 -25.42
C ALA A 129 -2.78 5.07 -24.71
N ARG A 130 -2.27 5.46 -23.53
CA ARG A 130 -2.72 6.67 -22.83
C ARG A 130 -2.44 7.94 -23.63
N GLU A 131 -1.25 8.05 -24.22
CA GLU A 131 -0.87 9.21 -25.03
C GLU A 131 -1.73 9.29 -26.30
N GLN A 132 -1.97 8.17 -26.97
CA GLN A 132 -2.87 8.10 -28.12
C GLN A 132 -4.31 8.49 -27.74
N ASP A 133 -4.80 8.06 -26.58
CA ASP A 133 -6.13 8.47 -26.10
C ASP A 133 -6.17 9.98 -25.80
N ARG A 134 -5.10 10.54 -25.22
CA ARG A 134 -4.97 12.00 -25.02
C ARG A 134 -4.97 12.73 -26.35
N ALA A 135 -4.16 12.30 -27.31
CA ALA A 135 -4.06 12.90 -28.64
C ALA A 135 -5.42 12.86 -29.35
N ARG A 136 -6.14 11.72 -29.26
CA ARG A 136 -7.52 11.59 -29.78
C ARG A 136 -8.49 12.61 -29.16
N ARG A 137 -8.40 12.87 -27.85
CA ARG A 137 -9.25 13.87 -27.17
C ARG A 137 -8.91 15.30 -27.55
N LEU A 138 -7.65 15.58 -27.88
CA LEU A 138 -7.18 16.90 -28.32
C LEU A 138 -7.39 17.16 -29.81
N GLY A 139 -7.88 16.17 -30.57
CA GLY A 139 -7.99 16.26 -32.04
C GLY A 139 -6.64 16.13 -32.75
N GLU A 140 -5.58 15.80 -32.02
CA GLU A 140 -4.25 15.48 -32.53
C GLU A 140 -4.23 14.01 -32.96
N THR A 141 -5.08 13.63 -33.92
CA THR A 141 -4.89 12.32 -34.56
C THR A 141 -3.51 12.33 -35.23
N PRO A 142 -2.65 11.32 -35.01
CA PRO A 142 -1.46 11.15 -35.84
C PRO A 142 -2.00 10.92 -37.25
N HIS A 143 -1.96 11.96 -38.08
CA HIS A 143 -2.31 11.82 -39.49
C HIS A 143 -1.43 10.71 -40.06
N PRO A 144 -2.01 9.67 -40.70
CA PRO A 144 -1.20 8.73 -41.45
C PRO A 144 -0.39 9.56 -42.45
N ALA A 145 0.92 9.37 -42.43
CA ALA A 145 1.89 10.05 -43.27
C ALA A 145 1.62 9.74 -44.76
N THR A 146 0.63 10.43 -45.32
CA THR A 146 0.26 10.50 -46.74
C THR A 146 -0.42 11.83 -46.98
N ALA A 147 0.25 12.91 -46.60
CA ALA A 147 0.11 14.21 -47.23
C ALA A 147 1.51 14.79 -47.22
N SER A 148 2.07 14.93 -48.41
CA SER A 148 3.40 15.48 -48.66
C SER A 148 3.63 16.74 -47.80
N PRO A 149 4.81 16.90 -47.18
CA PRO A 149 5.14 18.16 -46.53
C PRO A 149 5.00 19.28 -47.58
N PRO A 150 4.42 20.44 -47.25
CA PRO A 150 4.54 21.60 -48.12
C PRO A 150 6.03 21.87 -48.27
N VAL A 151 6.50 21.82 -49.53
CA VAL A 151 7.87 22.16 -49.90
C VAL A 151 8.07 23.63 -49.51
N LEU A 152 8.65 23.85 -48.33
CA LEU A 152 9.16 25.15 -47.94
C LEU A 152 10.36 25.47 -48.86
N PRO A 153 10.39 26.63 -49.53
CA PRO A 153 11.53 27.07 -50.30
C PRO A 153 12.78 27.10 -49.41
N GLY A 154 13.85 26.49 -49.92
CA GLY A 154 15.09 26.22 -49.19
C GLY A 154 15.67 27.46 -48.49
N LEU A 155 15.71 27.39 -47.16
CA LEU A 155 16.63 28.18 -46.38
C LEU A 155 18.03 27.53 -46.51
N PRO A 156 19.09 28.32 -46.74
CA PRO A 156 20.44 27.79 -46.88
C PRO A 156 20.89 27.07 -45.61
N ALA A 157 21.64 25.99 -45.80
CA ALA A 157 22.16 25.15 -44.74
C ALA A 157 22.96 25.96 -43.72
N THR A 158 22.48 25.98 -42.47
CA THR A 158 23.26 26.48 -41.34
C THR A 158 24.47 25.56 -41.13
N PRO A 159 25.71 26.08 -41.02
CA PRO A 159 26.87 25.25 -40.75
C PRO A 159 26.76 24.58 -39.37
N LYS A 160 27.25 23.34 -39.29
CA LYS A 160 27.44 22.53 -38.07
C LYS A 160 27.95 23.39 -36.91
N PRO A 161 27.29 23.39 -35.73
CA PRO A 161 27.92 23.93 -34.53
C PRO A 161 29.06 22.99 -34.12
N ALA A 162 30.28 23.53 -34.24
CA ALA A 162 31.46 22.97 -33.63
C ALA A 162 31.29 22.91 -32.10
N ALA A 163 31.97 21.92 -31.51
CA ALA A 163 32.27 21.69 -30.10
C ALA A 163 31.75 22.71 -29.07
N ARG A 164 31.06 22.19 -28.05
CA ARG A 164 30.77 22.86 -26.77
C ARG A 164 32.01 23.63 -26.26
N PRO A 165 31.95 24.96 -26.11
CA PRO A 165 32.78 25.63 -25.14
C PRO A 165 32.24 25.38 -23.74
N ALA A 166 33.17 25.26 -22.80
CA ALA A 166 32.91 25.11 -21.38
C ALA A 166 31.96 26.21 -20.85
N TYR A 167 31.13 25.78 -19.90
CA TYR A 167 30.47 26.54 -18.85
C TYR A 167 30.81 28.05 -18.84
N ARG A 168 30.04 28.85 -19.59
CA ARG A 168 29.94 30.28 -19.29
C ARG A 168 29.08 30.41 -18.06
N GLN A 169 29.70 30.81 -16.95
CA GLN A 169 28.98 31.29 -15.77
C GLN A 169 27.99 32.37 -16.23
N ALA A 170 26.73 32.19 -15.87
CA ALA A 170 25.74 33.24 -15.99
C ALA A 170 26.22 34.45 -15.16
N PRO A 171 26.06 35.69 -15.63
CA PRO A 171 26.35 36.85 -14.81
C PRO A 171 25.50 36.78 -13.54
N GLU A 172 26.17 36.87 -12.40
CA GLU A 172 25.57 36.91 -11.07
C GLU A 172 24.59 38.08 -11.02
N ARG A 173 23.29 37.77 -11.11
CA ARG A 173 22.24 38.77 -10.98
C ARG A 173 22.06 39.09 -9.50
N ASP A 174 21.95 40.39 -9.22
CA ASP A 174 21.72 40.93 -7.90
C ASP A 174 20.47 40.26 -7.27
N PRO A 175 20.59 39.60 -6.10
CA PRO A 175 19.51 38.83 -5.47
C PRO A 175 18.24 39.62 -5.14
N LEU A 176 18.28 40.94 -5.28
CA LEU A 176 17.17 41.85 -4.99
C LEU A 176 16.44 42.34 -6.25
N GLU A 177 16.80 41.86 -7.45
CA GLU A 177 16.06 42.24 -8.66
C GLU A 177 14.64 41.61 -8.67
N PRO A 178 13.59 42.43 -8.83
CA PRO A 178 12.21 41.95 -8.81
C PRO A 178 11.95 41.00 -9.98
N THR A 179 11.60 39.74 -9.67
CA THR A 179 11.49 38.66 -10.67
C THR A 179 10.23 38.77 -11.52
N ALA A 180 9.15 39.38 -11.01
CA ALA A 180 7.96 39.70 -11.77
C ALA A 180 7.08 40.72 -11.03
N THR A 181 6.45 41.63 -11.77
CA THR A 181 5.37 42.50 -11.27
C THR A 181 4.03 42.06 -11.85
N ARG A 182 2.99 42.01 -11.01
CA ARG A 182 1.60 41.76 -11.44
C ARG A 182 0.66 42.68 -10.71
N ASN A 183 -0.37 43.16 -11.39
CA ASN A 183 -1.40 43.98 -10.76
C ASN A 183 -2.31 43.13 -9.88
N CYS A 184 -2.60 43.60 -8.67
CA CYS A 184 -3.52 42.94 -7.75
C CYS A 184 -4.91 42.85 -8.39
N PRO A 185 -5.56 41.67 -8.44
CA PRO A 185 -6.87 41.53 -9.06
C PRO A 185 -8.00 42.30 -8.35
N HIS A 186 -7.76 42.78 -7.12
CA HIS A 186 -8.77 43.49 -6.33
C HIS A 186 -8.73 45.01 -6.47
N CYS A 187 -7.53 45.60 -6.56
CA CYS A 187 -7.37 47.07 -6.64
C CYS A 187 -6.56 47.54 -7.86
N GLN A 188 -6.11 46.61 -8.72
CA GLN A 188 -5.28 46.84 -9.91
C GLN A 188 -3.95 47.57 -9.66
N GLN A 189 -3.54 47.75 -8.40
CA GLN A 189 -2.24 48.33 -8.06
C GLN A 189 -1.11 47.32 -8.33
N PRO A 190 0.07 47.79 -8.78
CA PRO A 190 1.19 46.92 -9.08
C PRO A 190 1.73 46.28 -7.80
N VAL A 191 1.84 44.95 -7.80
CA VAL A 191 2.44 44.17 -6.72
C VAL A 191 3.70 43.49 -7.25
N THR A 192 4.79 43.65 -6.52
CA THR A 192 6.10 43.08 -6.86
C THR A 192 6.26 41.73 -6.17
N ILE A 193 6.45 40.67 -6.96
CA ILE A 193 6.70 39.33 -6.43
C ILE A 193 8.21 39.12 -6.41
N VAL A 194 8.78 39.12 -5.21
CA VAL A 194 10.20 38.80 -4.99
C VAL A 194 10.30 37.30 -4.76
N ALA A 195 10.89 36.57 -5.71
CA ALA A 195 11.20 35.17 -5.52
C ALA A 195 12.50 35.07 -4.70
N LEU A 196 12.39 34.89 -3.39
CA LEU A 196 13.55 34.55 -2.57
C LEU A 196 14.01 33.15 -3.00
N LEU A 197 15.10 33.09 -3.76
CA LEU A 197 15.81 31.85 -4.07
C LEU A 197 16.39 31.31 -2.75
N ALA A 198 15.58 30.59 -1.99
CA ALA A 198 16.07 29.80 -0.87
C ALA A 198 17.04 28.76 -1.44
N THR A 199 18.31 28.85 -1.05
CA THR A 199 19.28 27.80 -1.34
C THR A 199 18.75 26.46 -0.82
N PRO A 200 19.02 25.33 -1.50
CA PRO A 200 18.50 24.02 -1.10
C PRO A 200 18.90 23.60 0.33
N GLU A 201 19.92 24.22 0.91
CA GLU A 201 20.32 24.03 2.31
C GLU A 201 19.30 24.60 3.32
N ALA A 202 18.56 25.66 2.98
CA ALA A 202 17.53 26.23 3.85
C ALA A 202 16.23 25.41 3.89
N ALA A 203 16.01 24.52 2.92
CA ALA A 203 14.84 23.64 2.86
C ALA A 203 14.98 22.34 3.68
N ARG A 204 16.12 22.13 4.35
CA ARG A 204 16.39 20.97 5.20
C ARG A 204 16.65 21.43 6.64
N PRO A 205 15.63 21.66 7.47
CA PRO A 205 15.87 21.78 8.91
C PRO A 205 16.50 20.47 9.40
N SER A 206 17.77 20.53 9.79
CA SER A 206 18.44 19.44 10.48
C SER A 206 17.79 19.26 11.84
N VAL A 207 17.00 18.19 11.98
CA VAL A 207 16.41 17.83 13.27
C VAL A 207 17.55 17.30 14.15
N PRO A 208 17.89 17.93 15.29
CA PRO A 208 18.94 17.43 16.16
C PRO A 208 18.53 16.06 16.72
N THR A 209 19.30 15.03 16.38
CA THR A 209 19.05 13.61 16.71
C THR A 209 19.28 13.26 18.20
N GLY A 210 18.99 14.17 19.12
CA GLY A 210 19.40 14.07 20.53
C GLY A 210 18.35 14.38 21.58
N LEU A 211 17.10 14.66 21.21
CA LEU A 211 16.02 14.89 22.19
C LEU A 211 15.14 13.64 22.30
N PRO A 212 14.99 13.05 23.51
CA PRO A 212 14.28 11.79 23.71
C PRO A 212 12.75 11.88 23.63
N ASP A 213 12.18 12.99 23.15
CA ASP A 213 10.75 13.28 23.34
C ASP A 213 9.99 13.65 22.06
N VAL A 214 10.30 12.97 20.95
CA VAL A 214 9.46 13.02 19.74
C VAL A 214 8.73 11.70 19.61
N VAL A 215 7.55 11.61 20.24
CA VAL A 215 6.63 10.47 20.10
C VAL A 215 5.93 10.57 18.75
N PRO A 216 6.10 9.59 17.83
CA PRO A 216 5.38 9.60 16.56
C PRO A 216 3.89 9.36 16.82
N LEU A 217 3.04 10.32 16.44
CA LEU A 217 1.58 10.17 16.44
C LEU A 217 1.19 9.01 15.52
N ARG A 218 0.87 7.86 16.12
CA ARG A 218 0.26 6.73 15.42
C ARG A 218 -1.14 7.13 14.96
N ARG A 219 -1.40 7.02 13.66
CA ARG A 219 -2.77 7.09 13.14
C ARG A 219 -3.55 5.87 13.65
N ALA A 220 -4.67 6.13 14.32
CA ALA A 220 -5.63 5.12 14.75
C ALA A 220 -6.30 4.44 13.52
N PRO A 221 -6.73 3.18 13.65
CA PRO A 221 -7.39 2.41 12.58
C PRO A 221 -8.79 2.92 12.23
#